data_AF-A0A9P1HPB7-F1
#
_entry.id   AF-A0A9P1HPB7-F1
#
_cell.length_a   1.000
_cell.length_b   1.000
_cell.length_c   1.000
_cell.angle_alpha   90.00
_cell.angle_beta   90.00
_cell.angle_gamma   90.00
#
_symmetry.space_group_name_H-M   'P 1'
#
loop_
_entity.id
_entity.type
_entity.pdbx_description
1 polymer ?
#
loop_
_entity_poly.entity_id
_entity_poly.type
_entity_poly.pdbx_seq_one_letter_code
_entity_poly.pdbx_strand_id
1 'polypeptide(L)'
;MIALAAFTAFWSVITAIFINFTWYVEALGMVSLLVEATLGAPQLIRNFKRKSTTGMSIPMVLAWLCGDLAKTGYFVATDSPKQFWVCAILQITIDILILGQVFVYRKNTGSAELPYNSNSPPHSVLD
;
A
#
# COMPACT_ATOMS: atom_id res chain seq x y z
N MET A 1 9.56 -0.58 -30.96
CA MET A 1 10.83 -0.64 -30.20
C MET A 1 11.64 0.65 -30.37
N ILE A 2 12.08 1.02 -31.58
CA ILE A 2 12.93 2.22 -31.82
C ILE A 2 12.23 3.53 -31.38
N ALA A 3 10.94 3.73 -31.70
CA ALA A 3 10.22 4.94 -31.32
C ALA A 3 10.06 5.12 -29.79
N LEU A 4 9.80 4.03 -29.06
CA LEU A 4 9.72 4.04 -27.60
C LEU A 4 11.09 4.36 -26.98
N ALA A 5 12.16 3.75 -27.50
CA ALA A 5 13.52 4.02 -27.04
C ALA A 5 13.94 5.47 -27.30
N ALA A 6 13.57 6.04 -28.46
CA ALA A 6 13.83 7.44 -28.75
C ALA A 6 13.06 8.39 -27.80
N PHE A 7 11.80 8.06 -27.50
CA PHE A 7 10.97 8.83 -26.58
C PHE A 7 11.49 8.78 -25.13
N THR A 8 11.90 7.60 -24.64
CA THR A 8 12.49 7.48 -23.29
C THR A 8 13.86 8.14 -23.20
N ALA A 9 14.68 8.03 -24.23
CA ALA A 9 15.98 8.69 -24.29
C ALA A 9 15.83 10.22 -24.27
N PHE A 10 14.87 10.77 -25.01
CA PHE A 10 14.57 12.19 -25.02
C PHE A 10 14.19 12.71 -23.62
N TRP A 11 13.24 12.05 -22.95
CA TRP A 11 12.86 12.39 -21.58
C TRP A 11 13.98 12.21 -20.56
N SER A 12 14.80 11.16 -20.73
CA SER A 12 15.96 10.90 -19.86
C SER A 12 17.02 12.00 -19.97
N VAL A 13 17.35 12.45 -21.19
CA VAL A 13 18.31 13.53 -21.42
C VAL A 13 17.83 14.84 -20.83
N ILE A 14 16.54 15.17 -21.00
CA ILE A 14 15.93 16.33 -20.35
C ILE A 14 16.08 16.20 -18.83
N THR A 15 15.65 15.07 -18.26
CA THR A 15 15.73 14.86 -16.80
C THR A 15 17.17 14.96 -16.28
N ALA A 16 18.16 14.46 -17.03
CA ALA A 16 19.58 14.52 -16.68
C ALA A 16 20.14 15.94 -16.67
N ILE A 17 19.67 16.83 -17.56
CA ILE A 17 20.07 18.25 -17.56
C ILE A 17 19.49 18.96 -16.32
N PHE A 18 18.24 18.67 -15.97
CA PHE A 18 17.52 19.32 -14.88
C PHE A 18 17.78 18.73 -13.48
N ILE A 19 18.48 17.59 -13.36
CA ILE A 19 18.76 16.94 -12.05
C ILE A 19 19.66 17.76 -11.13
N ASN A 20 20.44 18.68 -11.69
CA ASN A 20 21.27 19.61 -10.91
C ASN A 20 20.43 20.59 -10.08
N PHE A 21 19.14 20.74 -10.39
CA PHE A 21 18.22 21.57 -9.62
C PHE A 21 17.58 20.76 -8.49
N THR A 22 17.91 21.08 -7.25
CA THR A 22 17.40 20.37 -6.05
C THR A 22 15.88 20.36 -5.97
N TRP A 23 15.21 21.47 -6.30
CA TRP A 23 13.74 21.57 -6.28
C TRP A 23 13.06 20.63 -7.28
N TYR A 24 13.71 20.35 -8.42
CA TYR A 24 13.19 19.44 -9.43
C TYR A 24 13.20 18.00 -8.92
N VAL A 25 14.30 17.59 -8.29
CA VAL A 25 14.45 16.26 -7.67
C VAL A 25 13.45 16.07 -6.52
N GLU A 26 13.27 17.09 -5.69
CA GLU A 26 12.27 17.06 -4.61
C GLU A 26 10.84 16.92 -5.14
N ALA A 27 10.47 17.68 -6.18
CA ALA A 27 9.14 17.60 -6.80
C ALA A 27 8.87 16.23 -7.44
N LEU A 28 9.86 15.66 -8.15
CA LEU A 28 9.76 14.30 -8.71
C LEU A 28 9.60 13.25 -7.60
N GLY A 29 10.33 13.39 -6.49
CA GLY A 29 10.19 12.54 -5.31
C GLY A 29 8.78 12.59 -4.73
N MET A 30 8.22 13.79 -4.56
CA MET A 30 6.84 13.98 -4.09
C MET A 30 5.81 13.33 -5.03
N VAL A 31 5.94 13.53 -6.34
CA VAL A 31 5.02 12.93 -7.32
C VAL A 31 5.11 11.41 -7.30
N SER A 32 6.32 10.85 -7.24
CA SER A 32 6.54 9.41 -7.15
C SER A 32 5.84 8.80 -5.93
N LEU A 33 6.01 9.42 -4.76
CA LEU A 33 5.40 8.96 -3.50
C LEU A 33 3.89 9.15 -3.48
N LEU A 34 3.36 10.20 -4.11
CA LEU A 34 1.92 10.40 -4.28
C LEU A 34 1.30 9.34 -5.19
N VAL A 35 1.99 8.94 -6.27
CA VAL A 35 1.53 7.85 -7.13
C VAL A 35 1.49 6.52 -6.36
N GLU A 36 2.50 6.26 -5.54
CA GLU A 36 2.54 5.10 -4.64
C GLU A 36 1.38 5.12 -3.63
N ALA A 37 1.11 6.27 -2.98
CA ALA A 37 -0.04 6.44 -2.10
C ALA A 37 -1.39 6.27 -2.82
N THR A 38 -1.45 6.66 -4.09
CA THR A 38 -2.62 6.48 -4.97
C THR A 38 -2.85 5.02 -5.33
N LEU A 39 -1.93 4.08 -5.05
CA LEU A 39 -2.22 2.65 -5.12
C LEU A 39 -3.01 2.17 -3.89
N GLY A 40 -2.67 2.67 -2.69
CA GLY A 40 -3.34 2.33 -1.44
C GLY A 40 -4.73 2.95 -1.30
N ALA A 41 -4.89 4.22 -1.66
CA ALA A 41 -6.16 4.97 -1.54
C ALA A 41 -7.38 4.34 -2.26
N PRO A 42 -7.32 3.95 -3.55
CA PRO A 42 -8.46 3.33 -4.23
C PRO A 42 -8.75 1.93 -3.66
N GLN A 43 -7.73 1.23 -3.18
CA GLN A 43 -7.90 -0.06 -2.52
C GLN A 43 -8.67 0.08 -1.20
N LEU A 44 -8.37 1.14 -0.42
CA LEU A 44 -9.10 1.53 0.77
C LEU A 44 -10.58 1.83 0.45
N ILE A 45 -10.84 2.69 -0.54
CA ILE A 45 -12.21 3.09 -0.93
C ILE A 45 -13.04 1.88 -1.39
N ARG A 46 -12.43 0.96 -2.15
CA ARG A 46 -13.09 -0.27 -2.60
C ARG A 46 -13.45 -1.19 -1.44
N ASN A 47 -12.57 -1.33 -0.45
CA ASN A 47 -12.84 -2.07 0.79
C ASN A 47 -14.00 -1.46 1.57
N PHE A 48 -14.00 -0.14 1.75
CA PHE A 48 -15.10 0.57 2.41
C PHE A 48 -16.44 0.37 1.70
N LYS A 49 -16.47 0.43 0.36
CA LYS A 49 -17.69 0.24 -0.42
C LYS A 49 -18.22 -1.20 -0.36
N ARG A 50 -17.36 -2.21 -0.33
CA ARG A 50 -17.78 -3.62 -0.33
C ARG A 50 -18.12 -4.16 1.07
N LYS A 51 -17.74 -3.47 2.15
CA LYS A 51 -17.91 -3.93 3.56
C LYS A 51 -17.44 -5.37 3.80
N SER A 52 -16.56 -5.87 2.95
CA SER A 52 -16.07 -7.23 2.97
C SER A 52 -14.68 -7.25 2.35
N THR A 53 -13.73 -7.80 3.09
CA THR A 53 -12.33 -7.96 2.68
C THR A 53 -12.07 -9.35 2.09
N THR A 54 -13.12 -10.03 1.61
CA THR A 54 -12.99 -11.31 0.90
C THR A 54 -12.15 -11.11 -0.37
N GLY A 55 -10.88 -11.52 -0.32
CA GLY A 55 -9.94 -11.48 -1.45
C GLY A 55 -8.72 -10.58 -1.29
N MET A 56 -8.56 -9.85 -0.17
CA MET A 56 -7.35 -9.05 0.09
C MET A 56 -6.34 -9.81 0.95
N SER A 57 -5.11 -9.98 0.43
CA SER A 57 -4.03 -10.67 1.14
C SER A 57 -3.45 -9.80 2.26
N ILE A 58 -3.74 -10.15 3.52
CA ILE A 58 -3.15 -9.50 4.71
C ILE A 58 -1.61 -9.48 4.69
N PRO A 59 -0.90 -10.59 4.38
CA PRO A 59 0.56 -10.57 4.39
C PRO A 59 1.14 -9.62 3.34
N MET A 60 0.42 -9.35 2.25
CA MET A 60 0.83 -8.36 1.24
C MET A 60 0.77 -6.93 1.81
N VAL A 61 -0.29 -6.58 2.53
CA VAL A 61 -0.41 -5.26 3.18
C VAL A 61 0.63 -5.08 4.29
N LEU A 62 0.92 -6.14 5.04
CA LEU A 62 2.00 -6.13 6.04
C LEU A 62 3.38 -5.98 5.40
N ALA A 63 3.62 -6.61 4.24
CA ALA A 63 4.85 -6.43 3.48
C ALA A 63 5.00 -4.99 2.96
N TRP A 64 3.90 -4.36 2.54
CA TRP A 64 3.89 -2.93 2.17
C TRP A 64 4.30 -2.05 3.35
N LEU A 65 3.59 -2.17 4.48
CA LEU A 65 3.91 -1.44 5.70
C LEU A 65 5.38 -1.62 6.14
N CYS A 66 5.91 -2.84 6.04
CA CYS A 66 7.31 -3.12 6.35
C CYS A 66 8.26 -2.39 5.39
N GLY A 67 7.94 -2.33 4.11
CA GLY A 67 8.67 -1.55 3.10
C GLY A 67 8.66 -0.06 3.41
N ASP A 68 7.50 0.52 3.75
CA ASP A 68 7.37 1.94 4.08
C ASP A 68 8.11 2.30 5.38
N LEU A 69 8.12 1.41 6.37
CA LEU A 69 8.91 1.56 7.60
C LEU A 69 10.42 1.50 7.31
N ALA A 70 10.87 0.57 6.48
CA ALA A 70 12.28 0.48 6.10
C ALA A 70 12.74 1.72 5.32
N LYS A 71 11.91 2.22 4.39
CA LYS A 71 12.16 3.45 3.61
C LYS A 71 12.23 4.68 4.50
N THR A 72 11.32 4.78 5.48
CA THR A 72 11.34 5.85 6.48
C THR A 72 12.59 5.76 7.36
N GLY A 73 12.98 4.56 7.79
CA GLY A 73 14.22 4.34 8.54
C GLY A 73 15.47 4.78 7.77
N TYR A 74 15.49 4.55 6.45
CA TYR A 74 16.55 5.06 5.57
C TYR A 74 16.59 6.59 5.52
N PHE A 75 15.42 7.25 5.42
CA PHE A 75 15.35 8.71 5.43
C PHE A 75 15.78 9.33 6.76
N VAL A 76 15.52 8.66 7.88
CA VAL A 76 15.99 9.06 9.22
C VAL A 76 17.52 8.97 9.29
N ALA A 77 18.11 7.91 8.74
CA ALA A 77 19.56 7.72 8.76
C ALA A 77 20.33 8.65 7.81
N THR A 78 19.67 9.20 6.78
CA THR A 78 20.31 9.96 5.70
C THR A 78 19.96 11.45 5.73
N ASP A 79 19.40 11.98 6.85
CA ASP A 79 18.99 13.39 7.01
C ASP A 79 18.25 13.97 5.78
N SER A 80 17.26 13.22 5.29
CA SER A 80 16.56 13.55 4.04
C SER A 80 15.64 14.78 4.20
N PRO A 81 15.37 15.53 3.11
CA PRO A 81 14.59 16.75 3.16
C PRO A 81 13.19 16.55 3.77
N LYS A 82 12.72 17.55 4.53
CA LYS A 82 11.44 17.53 5.27
C LYS A 82 10.20 17.13 4.43
N GLN A 83 10.22 17.33 3.12
CA GLN A 83 9.12 16.96 2.22
C GLN A 83 8.94 15.44 2.11
N PHE A 84 10.05 14.67 2.13
CA PHE A 84 10.02 13.21 2.12
C PHE A 84 9.41 12.65 3.41
N TRP A 85 9.70 13.29 4.55
CA TRP A 85 9.13 12.93 5.84
C TRP A 85 7.60 13.04 5.87
N VAL A 86 7.05 14.15 5.38
CA VAL A 86 5.59 14.34 5.34
C VAL A 86 4.93 13.30 4.44
N CYS A 87 5.53 13.00 3.29
CA CYS A 87 5.02 11.97 2.38
C CYS A 87 5.10 10.56 2.98
N ALA A 88 6.20 10.21 3.64
CA ALA A 88 6.39 8.91 4.27
C ALA A 88 5.38 8.66 5.41
N ILE A 89 5.10 9.67 6.23
CA ILE A 89 4.08 9.58 7.28
C ILE A 89 2.69 9.35 6.68
N LEU A 90 2.35 10.07 5.60
CA LEU A 90 1.07 9.88 4.90
C LEU A 90 0.93 8.46 4.33
N GLN A 91 1.99 7.90 3.76
CA GLN A 91 2.01 6.51 3.24
C GLN A 91 1.73 5.50 4.35
N ILE A 92 2.54 5.52 5.42
CA ILE A 92 2.36 4.65 6.59
C ILE A 92 0.94 4.79 7.18
N THR A 93 0.40 6.02 7.20
CA THR A 93 -0.97 6.26 7.68
C THR A 93 -2.00 5.52 6.82
N ILE A 94 -1.87 5.58 5.48
CA ILE A 94 -2.79 4.87 4.58
C ILE A 94 -2.69 3.35 4.78
N ASP A 95 -1.49 2.80 4.95
CA ASP A 95 -1.31 1.36 5.16
C ASP A 95 -1.93 0.89 6.48
N ILE A 96 -1.75 1.66 7.56
CA ILE A 96 -2.39 1.39 8.86
C ILE A 96 -3.91 1.44 8.73
N LEU A 97 -4.47 2.42 7.98
CA LEU A 97 -5.90 2.50 7.75
C LEU A 97 -6.42 1.28 6.99
N ILE A 98 -5.72 0.83 5.95
CA ILE A 98 -6.07 -0.38 5.19
C ILE A 98 -6.02 -1.61 6.11
N LEU A 99 -4.93 -1.78 6.87
CA LEU A 99 -4.76 -2.89 7.81
C LEU A 99 -5.85 -2.90 8.88
N GLY A 100 -6.17 -1.74 9.45
CA GLY A 100 -7.24 -1.55 10.43
C GLY A 100 -8.61 -1.93 9.88
N GLN A 101 -8.94 -1.49 8.64
CA GLN A 101 -10.17 -1.92 7.97
C GLN A 101 -10.22 -3.44 7.83
N VAL A 102 -9.15 -4.06 7.32
CA VAL A 102 -9.09 -5.52 7.13
C VAL A 102 -9.26 -6.28 8.45
N PHE A 103 -8.64 -5.80 9.52
CA PHE A 103 -8.76 -6.41 10.85
C PHE A 103 -10.18 -6.30 11.42
N VAL A 104 -10.83 -5.13 11.29
CA VAL A 104 -12.22 -4.91 11.76
C VAL A 104 -13.22 -5.78 11.00
N TYR A 105 -13.15 -5.84 9.66
CA TYR A 105 -14.06 -6.66 8.87
C TYR A 105 -13.86 -8.16 9.16
N ARG A 106 -12.63 -8.63 9.38
CA ARG A 106 -12.36 -10.01 9.77
C ARG A 106 -12.87 -10.34 11.17
N LYS A 107 -12.74 -9.42 12.13
CA LYS A 107 -13.28 -9.61 13.49
C LYS A 107 -14.81 -9.79 13.45
N ASN A 108 -15.50 -9.02 12.63
CA ASN A 108 -16.95 -9.13 12.47
C ASN A 108 -17.38 -10.46 11.84
N THR A 109 -16.57 -11.08 10.97
CA THR A 109 -16.84 -12.41 10.41
C THR A 109 -16.45 -13.54 11.37
N GLY A 110 -15.32 -13.41 12.08
CA GLY A 110 -14.83 -14.43 13.01
C GLY A 110 -15.69 -14.59 14.28
N SER A 111 -16.42 -13.55 14.70
CA SER A 111 -17.42 -13.68 15.78
C SER A 111 -18.72 -14.37 15.34
N ALA A 112 -18.92 -14.60 14.04
CA ALA A 112 -20.05 -15.38 13.53
C ALA A 112 -19.75 -16.88 13.39
N GLU A 113 -18.47 -17.29 13.47
CA GLU A 113 -18.10 -18.70 13.62
C GLU A 113 -18.18 -19.07 15.11
N LEU A 114 -19.38 -19.43 15.55
CA LEU A 114 -19.60 -20.24 16.74
C LEU A 114 -18.64 -21.44 16.73
N PRO A 115 -18.17 -21.92 17.90
CA PRO A 115 -17.27 -23.06 17.96
C PRO A 115 -17.95 -24.23 17.24
N TYR A 116 -17.31 -24.78 16.21
CA TYR A 116 -17.67 -26.09 15.69
C TYR A 116 -17.54 -27.07 16.86
N ASN A 117 -18.68 -27.42 17.44
CA ASN A 117 -18.79 -28.46 18.43
C ASN A 117 -18.54 -29.79 17.71
N SER A 118 -17.35 -30.34 17.88
CA SER A 118 -16.95 -31.66 17.37
C SER A 118 -17.80 -32.82 17.91
N ASN A 119 -18.74 -32.55 18.83
CA ASN A 119 -19.71 -33.52 19.32
C ASN A 119 -21.05 -33.50 18.57
N SER A 120 -21.13 -32.87 17.39
CA SER A 120 -22.30 -33.04 16.53
C SER A 120 -22.26 -34.45 15.90
N PRO A 121 -23.28 -35.30 16.13
CA PRO A 121 -23.32 -36.62 15.49
C PRO A 121 -23.32 -36.43 13.97
N PRO A 122 -22.64 -37.30 13.22
CA PRO A 122 -22.62 -37.21 11.77
C PRO A 122 -24.06 -37.20 11.29
N HIS A 123 -24.42 -36.17 10.53
CA HIS A 123 -25.64 -36.15 9.74
C HIS A 123 -25.67 -37.45 8.93
N SER A 124 -26.48 -38.39 9.39
CA SER A 124 -26.91 -39.53 8.62
C SER A 124 -27.61 -38.99 7.40
N VAL A 125 -26.90 -39.04 6.27
CA VAL A 125 -27.49 -39.16 4.96
C VAL A 125 -28.44 -40.36 5.04
N LEU A 126 -29.74 -40.09 5.20
CA LEU A 126 -30.90 -40.93 4.87
C LEU A 126 -32.13 -40.21 5.45
N ASP A 127 -32.69 -39.30 4.67
CA ASP A 127 -34.08 -39.31 4.17
C ASP A 127 -34.29 -38.14 3.19
#